data_AF-A0A1U8BB23-F1
#
_entry.id   AF-A0A1U8BB23-F1
#
_cell.length_a   1.000
_cell.length_b   1.000
_cell.length_c   1.000
_cell.angle_alpha   90.00
_cell.angle_beta   90.00
_cell.angle_gamma   90.00
#
_symmetry.space_group_name_H-M   'P 1'
#
loop_
_entity.id
_entity.type
_entity.pdbx_description
1 polymer ?
#
loop_
_entity_poly.entity_id
_entity_poly.type
_entity_poly.pdbx_seq_one_letter_code
_entity_poly.pdbx_strand_id
1 'polypeptide(L)'
;MAEIRERDHPIVSFSVIPSSSSPSPPPSTTSSSSSFASLVGSKASSNRCSGCSKRVGLLDFTCRCGSTFCSLHPYPEEHDCSFDFKTAGRLAIAEVNATIKANKLQYRT
;
A
#
# COMPACT_ATOMS: atom_id res chain seq x y z
N MET A 1 41.54 19.12 6.66
CA MET A 1 40.47 19.64 5.79
C MET A 1 40.47 18.74 4.56
N ALA A 2 39.63 17.71 4.55
CA ALA A 2 39.51 16.77 3.42
C ALA A 2 38.20 17.06 2.71
N GLU A 3 38.27 17.41 1.43
CA GLU A 3 37.13 17.81 0.61
C GLU A 3 36.31 16.58 0.19
N ILE A 4 35.02 16.62 0.52
CA ILE A 4 34.03 15.64 0.06
C ILE A 4 33.57 16.10 -1.33
N ARG A 5 34.01 15.39 -2.38
CA ARG A 5 33.48 15.56 -3.74
C ARG A 5 32.05 15.04 -3.77
N GLU A 6 31.09 15.96 -3.80
CA GLU A 6 29.68 15.70 -4.07
C GLU A 6 29.58 15.04 -5.46
N ARG A 7 29.07 13.81 -5.53
CA ARG A 7 28.76 13.16 -6.81
C ARG A 7 27.40 13.68 -7.26
N ASP A 8 27.39 14.57 -8.25
CA ASP A 8 26.20 14.98 -8.98
C ASP A 8 25.54 13.74 -9.63
N HIS A 9 24.47 13.24 -9.02
CA HIS A 9 23.60 12.25 -9.65
C HIS A 9 22.64 13.01 -10.58
N PRO A 10 22.57 12.68 -11.90
CA PRO A 10 21.66 13.36 -12.80
C PRO A 10 20.22 13.06 -12.36
N ILE A 11 19.55 14.08 -11.83
CA ILE A 11 18.11 14.04 -11.57
C ILE A 11 17.46 13.89 -12.94
N VAL A 12 17.03 12.68 -13.27
CA VAL A 12 16.26 12.40 -14.47
C VAL A 12 14.90 13.06 -14.28
N SER A 13 14.76 14.27 -14.82
CA SER A 13 13.54 15.07 -14.77
C SER A 13 12.41 14.33 -15.49
N PHE A 14 11.58 13.63 -14.74
CA PHE A 14 10.32 13.08 -15.24
C PHE A 14 9.38 14.25 -15.52
N SER A 15 9.12 14.53 -16.80
CA SER A 15 8.17 15.56 -17.22
C SER A 15 6.79 15.25 -16.64
N VAL A 16 6.38 16.05 -15.65
CA VAL A 16 5.04 15.98 -15.06
C VAL A 16 4.05 16.51 -16.10
N ILE A 17 3.12 15.67 -16.53
CA ILE A 17 1.98 16.06 -17.37
C ILE A 17 1.00 16.85 -16.48
N PRO A 18 0.64 18.11 -16.78
CA PRO A 18 -0.38 18.80 -16.01
C PRO A 18 -1.76 18.26 -16.38
N SER A 19 -2.40 17.55 -15.45
CA SER A 19 -3.83 17.22 -15.54
C SER A 19 -4.65 18.46 -15.16
N SER A 20 -5.22 19.10 -16.18
CA SER A 20 -6.19 20.18 -16.05
C SER A 20 -7.37 19.73 -15.18
N SER A 21 -7.47 20.22 -13.95
CA SER A 21 -8.60 19.98 -13.06
C SER A 21 -9.25 21.32 -12.71
N SER A 22 -10.45 21.54 -13.25
CA SER A 22 -11.31 22.69 -12.93
C SER A 22 -11.77 22.63 -11.46
N PRO A 23 -11.79 23.75 -10.73
CA PRO A 23 -12.38 23.78 -9.39
C PRO A 23 -13.92 23.83 -9.46
N SER A 24 -14.57 22.84 -8.88
CA SER A 24 -16.01 22.84 -8.58
C SER A 24 -16.31 23.68 -7.33
N PRO A 25 -17.51 24.30 -7.22
CA PRO A 25 -17.86 25.22 -6.13
C PRO A 25 -18.02 24.52 -4.76
N PRO A 26 -17.91 25.25 -3.64
CA PRO A 26 -18.08 24.70 -2.30
C PRO A 26 -19.56 24.36 -2.04
N PRO A 27 -19.87 23.25 -1.34
CA PRO A 27 -21.22 23.00 -0.85
C PRO A 27 -21.56 23.95 0.29
N SER A 28 -22.69 24.64 0.15
CA SER A 28 -23.29 25.49 1.16
C SER A 28 -23.69 24.69 2.40
N THR A 29 -23.33 25.21 3.56
CA THR A 29 -23.77 24.78 4.88
C THR A 29 -25.29 24.69 4.95
N THR A 30 -25.83 23.50 5.15
CA THR A 30 -27.18 23.33 5.70
C THR A 30 -27.08 22.45 6.92
N SER A 31 -27.18 23.10 8.08
CA SER A 31 -27.43 22.46 9.36
C SER A 31 -28.79 21.77 9.28
N SER A 32 -28.80 20.45 9.21
CA SER A 32 -30.01 19.66 9.40
C SER A 32 -29.75 18.67 10.51
N SER A 33 -30.07 19.12 11.72
CA SER A 33 -30.39 18.25 12.84
C SER A 33 -31.62 17.42 12.47
N SER A 34 -31.42 16.14 12.24
CA SER A 34 -32.51 15.17 12.20
C SER A 34 -32.00 13.86 12.78
N SER A 35 -32.14 13.76 14.10
CA SER A 35 -32.20 12.50 14.82
C SER A 35 -33.33 11.65 14.24
N PHE A 36 -33.03 10.48 13.68
CA PHE A 36 -33.99 9.40 13.63
C PHE A 36 -33.31 8.03 13.70
N ALA A 37 -33.59 7.38 14.83
CA ALA A 37 -33.83 5.94 15.00
C ALA A 37 -32.81 4.94 14.42
N SER A 38 -31.98 4.45 15.34
CA SER A 38 -31.79 3.02 15.65
C SER A 38 -32.37 2.02 14.66
N LEU A 39 -31.50 1.37 13.89
CA LEU A 39 -31.77 0.04 13.35
C LEU A 39 -30.52 -0.82 13.54
N VAL A 40 -30.72 -1.88 14.34
CA VAL A 40 -29.86 -3.05 14.56
C VAL A 40 -28.41 -2.77 14.91
N GLY A 41 -28.12 -2.90 16.21
CA GLY A 41 -26.77 -3.04 16.74
C GLY A 41 -26.10 -4.30 16.19
N SER A 42 -25.63 -4.22 14.95
CA SER A 42 -24.44 -4.95 14.55
C SER A 42 -23.37 -4.42 15.48
N LYS A 43 -22.90 -5.23 16.44
CA LYS A 43 -21.75 -4.89 17.26
C LYS A 43 -20.69 -4.37 16.30
N ALA A 44 -20.43 -3.07 16.28
CA ALA A 44 -19.36 -2.51 15.48
C ALA A 44 -18.12 -3.28 15.90
N SER A 45 -17.64 -4.18 15.04
CA SER A 45 -16.46 -4.97 15.34
C SER A 45 -15.39 -3.95 15.66
N SER A 46 -14.88 -3.97 16.88
CA SER A 46 -13.87 -3.00 17.27
C SER A 46 -12.64 -3.30 16.40
N ASN A 47 -12.42 -2.51 15.35
CA ASN A 47 -11.20 -2.59 14.56
C ASN A 47 -10.07 -2.19 15.50
N ARG A 48 -9.32 -3.18 15.97
CA ARG A 48 -8.20 -3.04 16.90
C ARG A 48 -6.99 -3.69 16.28
N CYS A 49 -5.85 -3.05 16.46
CA CYS A 49 -4.59 -3.53 15.95
C CYS A 49 -4.26 -4.86 16.63
N SER A 50 -3.94 -5.90 15.87
CA SER A 50 -3.63 -7.20 16.45
C SER A 50 -2.28 -7.22 17.19
N GLY A 51 -1.35 -6.32 16.85
CA GLY A 51 -0.05 -6.19 17.52
C GLY A 51 -0.08 -5.36 18.80
N CYS A 52 -0.90 -4.31 18.88
CA CYS A 52 -0.89 -3.37 20.02
C CYS A 52 -2.26 -3.13 20.67
N SER A 53 -3.33 -3.78 20.20
CA SER A 53 -4.73 -3.67 20.66
C SER A 53 -5.35 -2.26 20.61
N LYS A 54 -4.62 -1.27 20.10
CA LYS A 54 -5.11 0.10 19.91
C LYS A 54 -6.22 0.11 18.85
N ARG A 55 -7.26 0.93 19.04
CA ARG A 55 -8.32 1.10 18.03
C ARG A 55 -7.70 1.61 16.73
N VAL A 56 -7.93 0.87 15.66
CA VAL A 56 -7.62 1.25 14.29
C VAL A 56 -8.76 2.18 13.87
N GLY A 57 -8.41 3.37 13.38
CA GLY A 57 -9.38 4.42 13.06
C GLY A 57 -10.17 4.10 11.80
N LEU A 58 -10.52 5.14 11.03
CA LEU A 58 -11.18 4.97 9.73
C LEU A 58 -10.26 4.28 8.70
N LEU A 59 -8.95 4.48 8.80
CA LEU A 59 -7.96 3.79 7.97
C LEU A 59 -7.44 2.56 8.71
N ASP A 60 -7.68 1.39 8.14
CA ASP A 60 -7.15 0.12 8.59
C ASP A 60 -6.18 -0.48 7.57
N PHE A 61 -5.08 -1.06 8.09
CA PHE A 61 -4.14 -1.83 7.29
C PHE A 61 -4.44 -3.30 7.48
N THR A 62 -4.89 -3.97 6.44
CA THR A 62 -5.10 -5.43 6.42
C THR A 62 -3.83 -6.11 5.95
N CYS A 63 -3.20 -6.93 6.79
CA CYS A 63 -2.10 -7.77 6.35
C CYS A 63 -2.61 -8.98 5.55
N ARG A 64 -1.76 -9.57 4.70
CA ARG A 64 -2.06 -10.81 3.96
C ARG A 64 -2.34 -12.02 4.87
N CYS A 65 -1.96 -11.96 6.15
CA CYS A 65 -2.35 -12.95 7.15
C CYS A 65 -3.81 -12.81 7.63
N GLY A 66 -4.54 -11.79 7.19
CA GLY A 66 -5.95 -11.56 7.52
C GLY A 66 -6.20 -10.72 8.77
N SER A 67 -5.14 -10.30 9.48
CA SER A 67 -5.24 -9.44 10.67
C SER A 67 -5.21 -7.95 10.30
N THR A 68 -5.88 -7.12 11.11
CA THR A 68 -5.89 -5.65 10.97
C THR A 68 -4.91 -4.98 11.92
N PHE A 69 -4.26 -3.92 11.42
CA PHE A 69 -3.19 -3.19 12.12
C PHE A 69 -3.37 -1.68 11.99
N CYS A 70 -2.76 -0.95 12.93
CA CYS A 70 -2.66 0.51 12.86
C CYS A 70 -1.45 0.94 12.04
N SER A 71 -1.33 2.23 11.73
CA SER A 71 -0.24 2.81 10.93
C SER A 71 1.17 2.62 11.50
N LEU A 72 1.31 2.14 12.74
CA LEU A 72 2.59 1.85 13.39
C LEU A 72 3.03 0.38 13.26
N HIS A 73 2.12 -0.53 12.92
CA HIS A 73 2.46 -1.95 12.67
C HIS A 73 1.98 -2.41 11.29
N PRO A 74 2.16 -1.61 10.21
CA PRO A 74 1.62 -1.97 8.90
C PRO A 74 2.39 -3.13 8.26
N TYR A 75 3.65 -3.38 8.64
CA TYR A 75 4.49 -4.35 7.96
C TYR A 75 4.52 -5.73 8.64
N PRO A 76 4.80 -6.80 7.88
CA PRO A 76 4.93 -8.16 8.41
C PRO A 76 6.08 -8.37 9.38
N GLU A 77 7.01 -7.43 9.49
CA GLU A 77 8.12 -7.47 10.44
C GLU A 77 7.78 -6.87 11.82
N GLU A 78 6.76 -6.02 11.90
CA GLU A 78 6.26 -5.48 13.17
C GLU A 78 5.25 -6.40 13.87
N HIS A 79 4.91 -7.54 13.28
CA HIS A 79 4.08 -8.56 13.89
C HIS A 79 4.56 -9.96 13.52
N ASP A 80 4.25 -10.97 14.32
CA ASP A 80 4.58 -12.37 14.02
C ASP A 80 3.71 -12.91 12.87
N CYS A 81 3.95 -12.44 11.65
CA CYS A 81 3.16 -12.77 10.48
C CYS A 81 3.39 -14.24 10.06
N SER A 82 2.34 -15.06 10.16
CA SER A 82 2.40 -16.47 9.72
C SER A 82 2.31 -16.65 8.20
N PHE A 83 2.18 -15.57 7.42
CA PHE A 83 2.03 -15.67 5.97
C PHE A 83 3.38 -15.88 5.27
N ASP A 84 3.49 -16.90 4.40
CA ASP A 84 4.73 -17.20 3.68
C ASP A 84 4.88 -16.32 2.42
N PHE A 85 5.49 -15.15 2.59
CA PHE A 85 5.77 -14.22 1.50
C PHE A 85 6.80 -14.76 0.49
N LYS A 86 7.69 -15.66 0.90
CA LYS A 86 8.79 -16.16 0.04
C LYS A 86 8.25 -17.10 -1.02
N THR A 87 7.39 -18.02 -0.64
CA THR A 87 6.73 -18.94 -1.56
C THR A 87 5.73 -18.20 -2.44
N ALA A 88 4.89 -17.35 -1.85
CA ALA A 88 3.92 -16.54 -2.59
C ALA A 88 4.62 -15.63 -3.63
N GLY A 89 5.74 -15.01 -3.27
CA GLY A 89 6.53 -14.19 -4.19
C GLY A 89 7.14 -15.00 -5.34
N ARG A 90 7.71 -16.17 -5.05
CA ARG A 90 8.26 -17.06 -6.10
C ARG A 90 7.19 -17.55 -7.08
N LEU A 91 6.01 -17.92 -6.57
CA LEU A 91 4.90 -18.35 -7.41
C LEU A 91 4.41 -17.21 -8.32
N ALA A 92 4.22 -16.02 -7.76
CA ALA A 92 3.81 -14.85 -8.55
C ALA A 92 4.83 -14.49 -9.64
N ILE A 93 6.13 -14.57 -9.33
CA ILE A 93 7.19 -14.34 -10.32
C ILE A 93 7.19 -15.45 -11.37
N ALA A 94 7.05 -16.71 -10.97
CA ALA A 94 7.02 -17.85 -11.89
C ALA A 94 5.82 -17.80 -12.84
N GLU A 95 4.68 -17.32 -12.37
CA GLU A 95 3.47 -17.12 -13.18
C GLU A 95 3.67 -16.05 -14.27
N VAL A 96 4.39 -14.97 -13.94
CA VAL A 96 4.60 -13.83 -14.85
C VAL A 96 5.81 -14.04 -15.78
N ASN A 97 6.77 -14.88 -15.40
CA ASN A 97 7.97 -15.12 -16.20
C ASN A 97 7.63 -15.91 -17.48
N ALA A 98 7.69 -15.22 -18.63
CA ALA A 98 7.57 -15.85 -19.92
C ALA A 98 8.73 -16.85 -20.17
N THR A 99 8.42 -18.01 -20.74
CA THR A 99 9.44 -19.02 -21.06
C THR A 99 10.27 -18.58 -22.26
N ILE A 100 11.46 -18.02 -22.01
CA ILE A 100 12.41 -17.66 -23.07
C ILE A 100 13.09 -18.94 -23.59
N LYS A 101 12.67 -19.41 -24.77
CA LYS A 101 13.37 -20.47 -25.50
C LYS A 101 14.35 -19.84 -26.48
N ALA A 102 15.63 -19.77 -26.10
CA ALA A 102 16.67 -19.33 -27.02
C ALA A 102 16.99 -20.44 -28.02
N ASN A 103 17.09 -20.08 -29.31
CA ASN A 103 17.63 -21.00 -30.31
C ASN A 103 19.14 -21.17 -30.06
N LYS A 104 19.65 -22.38 -30.25
CA LYS A 104 21.08 -22.67 -30.06
C LYS A 104 21.87 -21.93 -31.14
N LEU A 105 22.60 -20.88 -30.75
CA LEU A 105 23.48 -20.17 -31.67
C LEU A 105 24.55 -21.13 -32.19
N GLN A 106 24.54 -21.37 -33.50
CA GLN A 106 25.40 -22.37 -34.13
C GLN A 106 26.86 -21.94 -34.20
N TYR A 107 27.14 -20.64 -34.13
CA TYR A 107 28.48 -20.09 -34.04
C TYR A 107 28.43 -18.70 -33.41
N ARG A 108 29.46 -18.37 -32.61
CA ARG A 108 29.78 -17.01 -32.16
C ARG A 108 31.01 -16.58 -32.96
N THR A 109 30.80 -15.91 -34.09
CA THR A 109 31.84 -15.16 -34.82
C THR A 109 31.94 -13.75 -34.26
#